data_AF-A0A3E0BZB4-F1
#
_entry.id   AF-A0A3E0BZB4-F1
#
_cell.length_a   1.000
_cell.length_b   1.000
_cell.length_c   1.000
_cell.angle_alpha   90.00
_cell.angle_beta   90.00
_cell.angle_gamma   90.00
#
_symmetry.space_group_name_H-M   'P 1'
#
loop_
_entity.id
_entity.type
_entity.pdbx_description
1 polymer ?
#
loop_
_entity_poly.entity_id
_entity_poly.type
_entity_poly.pdbx_seq_one_letter_code
_entity_poly.pdbx_strand_id
1 'polypeptide(L)'
;MRRAYHYRGFEATIEVESVPAVIVAGSVVASGGLVVKVTVRHPPSGREFPPAQLLDEGEPTFATEAEALMAGFGAAQRLIDDALAER
;
A
#
# COMPACT_ATOMS: atom_id res chain seq x y z
N MET A 1 9.64 -3.67 4.08
CA MET A 1 9.67 -2.49 4.99
C MET A 1 8.27 -2.23 5.52
N ARG A 2 8.09 -1.73 6.76
CA ARG A 2 6.77 -1.39 7.33
C ARG A 2 6.82 -0.05 8.06
N ARG A 3 5.84 0.82 7.86
CA ARG A 3 5.67 2.09 8.57
C ARG A 3 4.22 2.32 8.98
N ALA A 4 4.01 2.81 10.20
CA ALA A 4 2.70 3.22 10.68
C ALA A 4 2.63 4.75 10.77
N TYR A 5 1.49 5.31 10.38
CA TYR A 5 1.20 6.74 10.41
C TYR A 5 -0.14 6.98 11.10
N HIS A 6 -0.25 8.06 11.85
CA HIS A 6 -1.50 8.49 12.44
C HIS A 6 -2.08 9.65 11.65
N TYR A 7 -3.35 9.54 11.25
CA TYR A 7 -4.04 10.57 10.50
C TYR A 7 -5.51 10.64 10.92
N ARG A 8 -5.96 11.81 11.39
CA ARG A 8 -7.36 12.07 11.80
C ARG A 8 -7.96 11.04 12.78
N GLY A 9 -7.15 10.51 13.70
CA GLY A 9 -7.58 9.50 14.66
C GLY A 9 -7.58 8.05 14.13
N PHE A 10 -7.20 7.86 12.87
CA PHE A 10 -6.92 6.56 12.27
C PHE A 10 -5.42 6.26 12.33
N GLU A 11 -5.10 4.99 12.30
CA GLU A 11 -3.75 4.45 12.15
C GLU A 11 -3.67 3.76 10.78
N ALA A 12 -2.80 4.27 9.91
CA ALA A 12 -2.50 3.70 8.61
C ALA A 12 -1.14 3.01 8.65
N THR A 13 -1.14 1.70 8.45
CA THR A 13 0.07 0.90 8.28
C THR A 13 0.33 0.70 6.79
N ILE A 14 1.53 1.07 6.34
CA ILE A 14 2.02 0.88 4.98
C ILE A 14 3.14 -0.15 5.04
N GLU A 15 2.94 -1.27 4.34
CA GLU A 15 3.89 -2.35 4.19
C GLU A 15 4.37 -2.38 2.74
N VAL A 16 5.69 -2.29 2.54
CA VAL A 16 6.33 -2.40 1.23
C VAL A 16 7.03 -3.74 1.18
N GLU A 17 6.66 -4.57 0.22
CA GLU A 17 7.22 -5.90 0.01
C GLU A 17 7.94 -5.96 -1.35
N SER A 18 9.11 -6.59 -1.38
CA SER A 18 9.83 -6.83 -2.63
C SER A 18 9.40 -8.15 -3.25
N VAL A 19 8.94 -8.09 -4.49
CA VAL A 19 8.56 -9.25 -5.29
C VAL A 19 9.72 -9.58 -6.23
N PRO A 20 10.29 -10.78 -6.16
CA PRO A 20 11.38 -11.17 -7.06
C PRO A 20 10.87 -11.34 -8.50
N ALA A 21 11.75 -11.08 -9.46
CA ALA A 21 11.47 -11.38 -10.86
C ALA A 21 11.34 -12.89 -11.06
N VAL A 22 10.38 -13.31 -11.89
CA VAL A 22 10.23 -14.72 -12.28
C VAL A 22 10.99 -14.94 -13.57
N ILE A 23 12.05 -15.76 -13.52
CA ILE A 23 12.87 -16.11 -14.68
C ILE A 23 12.65 -17.58 -15.01
N VAL A 24 12.28 -17.87 -16.26
CA VAL A 24 12.07 -19.23 -16.78
C VAL A 24 12.94 -19.44 -18.01
N ALA A 25 13.79 -20.46 -17.98
CA ALA A 25 14.71 -20.81 -19.08
C ALA A 25 15.58 -19.64 -19.58
N GLY A 26 15.98 -18.73 -18.68
CA GLY A 26 16.78 -17.54 -19.00
C GLY A 26 15.97 -16.33 -19.49
N SER A 27 14.65 -16.44 -19.61
CA SER A 27 13.75 -15.36 -19.99
C SER A 27 12.97 -14.84 -18.79
N VAL A 28 12.82 -13.51 -18.68
CA VAL A 28 11.98 -12.88 -17.66
C VAL A 28 10.51 -13.05 -18.04
N VAL A 29 9.74 -13.73 -17.18
CA VAL A 29 8.30 -13.98 -17.36
C VAL A 29 7.46 -13.00 -16.55
N ALA A 30 7.98 -12.52 -15.43
CA ALA A 30 7.42 -11.40 -14.68
C ALA A 30 8.54 -10.54 -14.10
N SER A 31 8.46 -9.23 -14.33
CA SER A 31 9.36 -8.27 -13.71
C SER A 31 9.14 -8.26 -12.21
N GLY A 32 10.24 -8.29 -11.44
CA GLY A 32 10.21 -8.06 -10.01
C GLY A 32 10.10 -6.57 -9.71
N GLY A 33 9.76 -6.23 -8.48
CA GLY A 33 9.62 -4.84 -8.04
C GLY A 33 9.08 -4.75 -6.63
N LEU A 34 8.45 -3.63 -6.29
CA LEU A 34 7.89 -3.40 -4.96
C LEU A 34 6.36 -3.36 -5.03
N VAL A 35 5.70 -4.02 -4.08
CA VAL A 35 4.25 -3.91 -3.88
C VAL A 35 3.98 -3.26 -2.54
N VAL A 36 2.87 -2.54 -2.45
CA VAL A 36 2.47 -1.84 -1.24
C VAL A 36 1.17 -2.41 -0.74
N LYS A 37 1.13 -2.74 0.55
CA LYS A 37 -0.09 -3.11 1.27
C LYS A 37 -0.40 -2.02 2.29
N VAL A 38 -1.61 -1.49 2.21
CA VAL A 38 -2.12 -0.46 3.10
C VAL A 38 -3.20 -1.06 3.99
N THR A 39 -3.01 -0.96 5.29
CA THR A 39 -3.99 -1.36 6.30
C THR A 39 -4.38 -0.13 7.10
N VAL A 40 -5.68 0.18 7.15
CA VAL A 40 -6.19 1.31 7.93
C VAL A 40 -7.04 0.80 9.07
N ARG A 41 -6.79 1.32 10.27
CA ARG A 41 -7.56 1.03 11.48
C ARG A 41 -8.02 2.33 12.11
N HIS A 42 -9.20 2.32 12.71
CA HIS A 42 -9.70 3.36 13.58
C HIS A 42 -9.72 2.85 15.03
N PRO A 43 -8.65 3.08 15.82
CA PRO A 43 -8.56 2.59 17.19
C PRO A 43 -9.78 2.96 18.08
N PRO A 44 -10.34 4.19 18.02
CA PRO A 44 -11.46 4.56 18.87
C PRO A 44 -12.74 3.76 18.64
N SER A 45 -13.00 3.31 17.41
CA SER A 45 -14.21 2.51 17.10
C SER A 45 -13.92 1.03 16.85
N GLY A 46 -12.64 0.61 16.88
CA GLY A 46 -12.21 -0.73 16.50
C GLY A 46 -12.48 -1.09 15.03
N ARG A 47 -12.84 -0.13 14.17
CA ARG A 47 -13.13 -0.39 12.75
C ARG A 47 -11.82 -0.62 12.01
N GLU A 48 -11.72 -1.70 11.28
CA GLU A 48 -10.58 -2.01 10.40
C GLU A 48 -11.08 -2.06 8.96
N PHE A 49 -10.33 -1.42 8.06
CA PHE A 49 -10.62 -1.45 6.63
C PHE A 49 -9.91 -2.65 6.01
N PRO A 50 -10.51 -3.29 4.99
CA PRO A 50 -9.84 -4.37 4.28
C PRO A 50 -8.49 -3.87 3.74
N PRO A 51 -7.40 -4.65 3.88
CA PRO A 51 -6.10 -4.24 3.40
C PRO A 51 -6.13 -4.07 1.88
N ALA A 52 -5.70 -2.90 1.41
CA ALA A 52 -5.62 -2.60 -0.01
C ALA A 52 -4.19 -2.83 -0.50
N GLN A 53 -4.03 -3.61 -1.57
CA GLN A 53 -2.76 -3.71 -2.28
C GLN A 53 -2.74 -2.65 -3.39
N LEU A 54 -1.71 -1.83 -3.41
CA LEU A 54 -1.51 -0.80 -4.42
C LEU A 54 -0.39 -1.22 -5.37
N LEU A 55 -0.59 -0.88 -6.63
CA LEU A 55 0.35 -1.02 -7.73
C LEU A 55 0.56 0.35 -8.37
N ASP A 56 1.63 0.48 -9.15
CA ASP A 56 1.88 1.71 -9.90
C ASP A 56 0.91 1.85 -11.08
N GLU A 57 0.57 3.07 -11.48
CA GLU A 57 -0.38 3.28 -12.57
C GLU A 57 0.22 2.82 -13.91
N GLY A 58 -0.19 1.64 -14.36
CA GLY A 58 0.28 1.02 -15.60
C GLY A 58 1.42 0.02 -15.43
N GLU A 59 1.96 -0.14 -14.22
CA GLU A 59 2.97 -1.15 -13.90
C GLU A 59 2.53 -2.07 -12.75
N PRO A 60 2.90 -3.36 -12.80
CA PRO A 60 2.49 -4.33 -11.78
C PRO A 60 3.21 -4.12 -10.43
N THR A 61 4.20 -3.22 -10.35
CA THR A 61 5.04 -2.98 -9.17
C THR A 61 5.66 -1.57 -9.21
N PHE A 62 6.00 -1.01 -8.06
CA PHE A 62 6.79 0.22 -7.94
C PHE A 62 8.29 -0.04 -8.14
N ALA A 63 8.98 0.92 -8.73
CA ALA A 63 10.43 0.86 -8.95
C ALA A 63 11.24 1.20 -7.68
N THR A 64 10.73 2.12 -6.83
CA THR A 64 11.44 2.56 -5.61
C THR A 64 10.57 2.49 -4.35
N GLU A 65 11.23 2.32 -3.20
CA GLU A 65 10.54 2.34 -1.90
C GLU A 65 9.89 3.69 -1.61
N ALA A 66 10.46 4.79 -2.13
CA ALA A 66 9.93 6.13 -1.95
C ALA A 66 8.58 6.30 -2.67
N GLU A 67 8.50 5.87 -3.93
CA GLU A 67 7.24 5.88 -4.71
C GLU A 67 6.19 5.00 -4.04
N ALA A 68 6.58 3.78 -3.67
CA ALA A 68 5.74 2.84 -2.95
C ALA A 68 5.16 3.44 -1.66
N LEU A 69 5.99 4.10 -0.83
CA LEU A 69 5.56 4.75 0.39
C LEU A 69 4.65 5.95 0.14
N MET A 70 4.95 6.79 -0.86
CA MET A 70 4.13 7.95 -1.21
C MET A 70 2.76 7.52 -1.72
N ALA A 71 2.70 6.52 -2.60
CA ALA A 71 1.45 5.95 -3.10
C ALA A 71 0.63 5.34 -1.96
N GLY A 72 1.27 4.57 -1.08
CA GLY A 72 0.65 4.01 0.12
C GLY A 72 0.05 5.07 1.04
N PHE A 73 0.76 6.18 1.24
CA PHE A 73 0.31 7.26 2.12
C PHE A 73 -0.88 8.01 1.52
N GLY A 74 -0.80 8.37 0.25
CA GLY A 74 -1.90 9.03 -0.45
C GLY A 74 -3.17 8.18 -0.49
N ALA A 75 -3.04 6.88 -0.75
CA ALA A 75 -4.17 5.96 -0.72
C ALA A 75 -4.77 5.80 0.68
N ALA A 76 -3.94 5.71 1.72
CA ALA A 76 -4.42 5.67 3.10
C ALA A 76 -5.21 6.93 3.46
N GLN A 77 -4.73 8.11 3.05
CA GLN A 77 -5.44 9.38 3.26
C GLN A 77 -6.80 9.37 2.56
N ARG A 78 -6.85 8.96 1.28
CA ARG A 78 -8.11 8.86 0.52
C ARG A 78 -9.10 7.92 1.20
N LEU A 79 -8.68 6.71 1.59
CA LEU A 79 -9.53 5.76 2.32
C LEU A 79 -10.11 6.34 3.62
N ILE A 80 -9.29 7.08 4.36
CA ILE A 80 -9.71 7.74 5.61
C ILE A 80 -10.68 8.88 5.31
N ASP A 81 -10.38 9.72 4.33
CA ASP A 81 -11.21 10.86 3.97
C ASP A 81 -12.57 10.39 3.40
N ASP A 82 -12.61 9.35 2.57
CA ASP A 82 -13.84 8.72 2.08
C ASP A 82 -14.67 8.14 3.24
N ALA A 83 -14.03 7.43 4.16
CA ALA A 83 -14.70 6.88 5.35
C ALA A 83 -15.27 7.95 6.29
N LEU A 84 -14.67 9.15 6.30
CA LEU A 84 -15.17 10.31 7.03
C LEU A 84 -16.29 11.03 6.29
N ALA A 85 -16.28 11.02 4.95
CA ALA A 85 -17.30 11.63 4.11
C ALA A 85 -18.60 10.80 4.03
N GLU A 86 -18.50 9.48 4.17
CA GLU A 86 -19.64 8.56 4.26
C GLU A 86 -20.39 8.61 5.62
N ARG A 87 -19.99 9.51 6.52
CA ARG A 87 -20.46 9.57 7.91
C ARG A 87 -21.39 10.75 8.16
#